data_AF-A0A9W6IUX6-F1
#
_entry.id   AF-A0A9W6IUX6-F1
#
_cell.length_a   1.000
_cell.length_b   1.000
_cell.length_c   1.000
_cell.angle_alpha   90.00
_cell.angle_beta   90.00
_cell.angle_gamma   90.00
#
_symmetry.space_group_name_H-M   'P 1'
#
loop_
_entity.id
_entity.type
_entity.pdbx_description
1 polymer ?
#
loop_
_entity_poly.entity_id
_entity_poly.type
_entity_poly.pdbx_seq_one_letter_code
_entity_poly.pdbx_strand_id
1 'polypeptide(L)'
;MANKLKGAALAFYHSTYEPALALALGRRRVAGFECAAVGGPPEIAIHPHRVAGCGPDCGFDGGERRRVVARYAVKARGEGAWDQTLGRIARRLSLTPMAIDLDRFVSAAAFDAAVKRRSSRTLPKIRKAAKMGYVAERFSVHAHVYDIHAVRTSMRSRAAGPVLDYWFLKPEDVAKPAGRPATWRMPKCPRHWTLWWGVFLPEPGHVQGAVKVDRRLVAYMKLMRIGDVLHYTDLMGHGEHLGHGVMNLLHDAVIRWLIESGEPLAEGVRVVLYGAAEHGGEGLLTWKKRAGFEPIRLILAPAPDR
;
A
#
# COMPACT_ATOMS: atom_id res chain seq x y z
N MET A 1 20.52 -17.98 9.95
CA MET A 1 19.36 -18.89 10.17
C MET A 1 18.01 -18.16 10.22
N ALA A 2 17.86 -17.04 10.94
CA ALA A 2 16.58 -16.31 11.09
C ALA A 2 15.86 -15.96 9.77
N ASN A 3 16.58 -15.54 8.72
CA ASN A 3 15.98 -15.22 7.42
C ASN A 3 15.39 -16.42 6.67
N LYS A 4 15.98 -17.63 6.84
CA LYS A 4 15.44 -18.85 6.22
C LYS A 4 14.16 -19.31 6.92
N LEU A 5 14.13 -19.23 8.26
CA LEU A 5 12.95 -19.57 9.06
C LEU A 5 11.77 -18.65 8.76
N LYS A 6 12.02 -17.32 8.69
CA LYS A 6 11.02 -16.32 8.31
C LYS A 6 10.50 -16.55 6.89
N GLY A 7 11.40 -16.90 5.96
CA GLY A 7 11.04 -17.25 4.58
C GLY A 7 10.13 -18.48 4.50
N ALA A 8 10.45 -19.55 5.25
CA ALA A 8 9.64 -20.76 5.32
C ALA A 8 8.27 -20.53 5.96
N ALA A 9 8.22 -19.76 7.05
CA ALA A 9 6.95 -19.39 7.71
C ALA A 9 6.05 -18.56 6.79
N LEU A 10 6.62 -17.59 6.06
CA LEU A 10 5.89 -16.82 5.06
C LEU A 10 5.40 -17.71 3.90
N ALA A 11 6.24 -18.61 3.40
CA ALA A 11 5.85 -19.54 2.34
C ALA A 11 4.67 -20.42 2.79
N PHE A 12 4.73 -20.98 4.00
CA PHE A 12 3.64 -21.76 4.58
C PHE A 12 2.36 -20.93 4.72
N TYR A 13 2.47 -19.71 5.28
CA TYR A 13 1.33 -18.79 5.41
C TYR A 13 0.67 -18.52 4.04
N HIS A 14 1.46 -18.22 3.02
CA HIS A 14 0.95 -17.96 1.68
C HIS A 14 0.35 -19.21 1.01
N SER A 15 0.91 -20.41 1.25
CA SER A 15 0.43 -21.63 0.61
C SER A 15 -0.78 -22.27 1.30
N THR A 16 -1.00 -22.02 2.59
CA THR A 16 -2.07 -22.67 3.36
C THR A 16 -3.12 -21.68 3.87
N TYR A 17 -2.69 -20.64 4.58
CA TYR A 17 -3.59 -19.72 5.26
C TYR A 17 -4.34 -18.82 4.27
N GLU A 18 -3.68 -18.29 3.25
CA GLU A 18 -4.33 -17.41 2.28
C GLU A 18 -5.42 -18.08 1.45
N PRO A 19 -5.22 -19.30 0.89
CA PRO A 19 -6.28 -20.02 0.23
C PRO A 19 -7.49 -20.31 1.14
N ALA A 20 -7.23 -20.68 2.40
CA ALA A 20 -8.30 -20.89 3.37
C ALA A 20 -9.07 -19.58 3.64
N LEU A 21 -8.36 -18.46 3.75
CA LEU A 21 -8.95 -17.14 3.96
C LEU A 21 -9.78 -16.69 2.74
N ALA A 22 -9.27 -16.90 1.52
CA ALA A 22 -9.97 -16.63 0.28
C ALA A 22 -11.29 -17.41 0.18
N LEU A 23 -11.26 -18.70 0.47
CA LEU A 23 -12.45 -19.56 0.49
C LEU A 23 -13.46 -19.12 1.56
N ALA A 24 -12.99 -18.84 2.78
CA ALA A 24 -13.86 -18.52 3.91
C ALA A 24 -14.52 -17.14 3.78
N LEU A 25 -13.79 -16.14 3.27
CA LEU A 25 -14.21 -14.73 3.34
C LEU A 25 -14.47 -14.06 1.99
N GLY A 26 -13.90 -14.56 0.89
CA GLY A 26 -13.84 -13.84 -0.38
C GLY A 26 -15.22 -13.40 -0.89
N ARG A 27 -16.17 -14.34 -1.03
CA ARG A 27 -17.54 -14.03 -1.48
C ARG A 27 -18.23 -13.01 -0.58
N ARG A 28 -18.20 -13.22 0.72
CA ARG A 28 -18.86 -12.35 1.70
C ARG A 28 -18.29 -10.94 1.65
N ARG A 29 -16.96 -10.79 1.57
CA ARG A 29 -16.31 -9.48 1.59
C ARG A 29 -16.41 -8.72 0.28
N VAL A 30 -16.55 -9.43 -0.84
CA VAL A 30 -16.77 -8.80 -2.15
C VAL A 30 -18.24 -8.43 -2.38
N ALA A 31 -19.20 -9.14 -1.76
CA ALA A 31 -20.64 -8.91 -1.95
C ALA A 31 -21.10 -7.45 -1.70
N GLY A 32 -20.38 -6.72 -0.84
CA GLY A 32 -20.69 -5.31 -0.54
C GLY A 32 -20.16 -4.30 -1.55
N PHE A 33 -19.58 -4.72 -2.67
CA PHE A 33 -19.01 -3.87 -3.71
C PHE A 33 -19.82 -3.95 -5.01
N GLU A 34 -19.80 -2.85 -5.79
CA GLU A 34 -20.53 -2.72 -7.05
C GLU A 34 -20.18 -3.85 -8.04
N CYS A 35 -18.91 -4.27 -8.06
CA CYS A 35 -18.43 -5.35 -8.90
C CYS A 35 -19.17 -6.68 -8.67
N ALA A 36 -19.73 -6.93 -7.48
CA ALA A 36 -20.49 -8.14 -7.21
C ALA A 36 -21.80 -8.21 -8.02
N ALA A 37 -22.43 -7.06 -8.29
CA ALA A 37 -23.67 -6.99 -9.05
C ALA A 37 -23.47 -7.20 -10.56
N VAL A 38 -22.28 -6.92 -11.08
CA VAL A 38 -21.95 -6.95 -12.52
C VAL A 38 -21.09 -8.16 -12.93
N GLY A 39 -21.13 -9.26 -12.16
CA GLY A 39 -20.45 -10.50 -12.51
C GLY A 39 -19.01 -10.65 -11.98
N GLY A 40 -18.57 -9.77 -11.09
CA GLY A 40 -17.33 -9.87 -10.32
C GLY A 40 -16.34 -8.73 -10.55
N PRO A 41 -15.16 -8.79 -9.92
CA PRO A 41 -14.14 -7.74 -10.01
C PRO A 41 -13.71 -7.45 -11.46
N PRO A 42 -13.53 -6.17 -11.85
CA PRO A 42 -13.00 -5.82 -13.16
C PRO A 42 -11.56 -6.35 -13.33
N GLU A 43 -11.20 -6.72 -14.56
CA GLU A 43 -9.87 -7.18 -14.91
C GLU A 43 -9.01 -5.99 -15.37
N ILE A 44 -7.81 -5.86 -14.81
CA ILE A 44 -6.86 -4.79 -15.14
C ILE A 44 -5.53 -5.44 -15.50
N ALA A 45 -5.09 -5.21 -16.75
CA ALA A 45 -3.77 -5.61 -17.20
C ALA A 45 -2.69 -4.71 -16.58
N ILE A 46 -1.62 -5.34 -16.07
CA ILE A 46 -0.48 -4.67 -15.45
C ILE A 46 0.85 -5.10 -16.05
N HIS A 47 1.77 -4.15 -16.14
CA HIS A 47 3.08 -4.25 -16.78
C HIS A 47 4.19 -4.08 -15.72
N PRO A 48 4.42 -5.11 -14.88
CA PRO A 48 5.35 -5.02 -13.76
C PRO A 48 6.82 -5.04 -14.20
N HIS A 49 7.10 -5.50 -15.42
CA HIS A 49 8.43 -5.80 -15.94
C HIS A 49 9.32 -4.57 -16.08
N ARG A 50 10.61 -4.79 -16.37
CA ARG A 50 11.48 -3.71 -16.87
C ARG A 50 10.88 -3.15 -18.17
N VAL A 51 10.89 -1.84 -18.31
CA VAL A 51 10.44 -1.09 -19.48
C VAL A 51 11.55 -0.14 -19.94
N ALA A 52 11.40 0.46 -21.13
CA ALA A 52 12.28 1.54 -21.58
C ALA A 52 12.42 2.62 -20.48
N GLY A 53 13.66 3.03 -20.19
CA GLY A 53 13.98 3.92 -19.05
C GLY A 53 14.37 3.21 -17.74
N CYS A 54 14.28 1.88 -17.66
CA CYS A 54 14.88 1.13 -16.55
C CYS A 54 16.41 1.04 -16.71
N GLY A 55 17.14 1.74 -15.84
CA GLY A 55 18.61 1.63 -15.78
C GLY A 55 19.12 0.26 -15.27
N PRO A 56 20.43 0.00 -15.34
CA PRO A 56 21.04 -1.23 -14.84
C PRO A 56 20.71 -1.48 -13.36
N ASP A 57 20.72 -0.43 -12.54
CA ASP A 57 20.40 -0.44 -11.10
C ASP A 57 18.90 -0.51 -10.77
N CYS A 58 18.05 -0.92 -11.72
CA CYS A 58 16.61 -0.99 -11.48
C CYS A 58 16.27 -2.02 -10.38
N GLY A 59 15.48 -1.59 -9.40
CA GLY A 59 15.09 -2.42 -8.27
C GLY A 59 14.15 -3.58 -8.60
N PHE A 60 13.68 -3.73 -9.85
CA PHE A 60 12.77 -4.80 -10.25
C PHE A 60 13.33 -6.20 -10.02
N ASP A 61 14.63 -6.38 -10.19
CA ASP A 61 15.27 -7.70 -10.05
C ASP A 61 15.37 -8.17 -8.59
N GLY A 62 15.03 -7.30 -7.64
CA GLY A 62 14.78 -7.71 -6.27
C GLY A 62 13.58 -8.66 -6.19
N GLY A 63 13.80 -9.90 -5.76
CA GLY A 63 12.75 -10.93 -5.68
C GLY A 63 11.51 -10.56 -4.84
N GLU A 64 11.60 -9.55 -3.96
CA GLU A 64 10.45 -9.02 -3.22
C GLU A 64 9.36 -8.45 -4.14
N ARG A 65 9.72 -7.65 -5.15
CA ARG A 65 8.76 -7.03 -6.06
C ARG A 65 8.03 -8.07 -6.90
N ARG A 66 8.78 -9.04 -7.44
CA ARG A 66 8.19 -10.16 -8.20
C ARG A 66 7.22 -10.98 -7.36
N ARG A 67 7.54 -11.23 -6.08
CA ARG A 67 6.64 -11.94 -5.15
C ARG A 67 5.34 -11.18 -4.87
N VAL A 68 5.41 -9.86 -4.67
CA VAL A 68 4.20 -9.02 -4.48
C VAL A 68 3.26 -9.17 -5.67
N VAL A 69 3.78 -9.03 -6.90
CA VAL A 69 2.97 -9.15 -8.10
C VAL A 69 2.43 -10.57 -8.27
N ALA A 70 3.28 -11.59 -8.12
CA ALA A 70 2.87 -12.99 -8.25
C ALA A 70 1.80 -13.43 -7.24
N ARG A 71 1.72 -12.76 -6.08
CA ARG A 71 0.69 -13.02 -5.05
C ARG A 71 -0.70 -12.55 -5.47
N TYR A 72 -0.80 -11.45 -6.21
CA TYR A 72 -2.09 -10.81 -6.52
C TYR A 72 -2.50 -10.92 -7.98
N ALA A 73 -1.54 -11.06 -8.89
CA ALA A 73 -1.79 -11.10 -10.31
C ALA A 73 -1.90 -12.54 -10.81
N VAL A 74 -2.89 -12.77 -11.67
CA VAL A 74 -3.05 -14.04 -12.39
C VAL A 74 -2.47 -13.91 -13.79
N LYS A 75 -2.01 -15.04 -14.35
CA LYS A 75 -1.64 -15.09 -15.77
C LYS A 75 -2.89 -14.92 -16.64
N ALA A 76 -2.71 -14.36 -17.83
CA ALA A 76 -3.77 -14.31 -18.85
C ALA A 76 -4.28 -15.73 -19.15
N ARG A 77 -5.56 -15.85 -19.52
CA ARG A 77 -6.20 -17.15 -19.78
C ARG A 77 -5.49 -17.87 -20.93
N GLY A 78 -5.24 -19.17 -20.76
CA GLY A 78 -5.05 -20.08 -21.89
C GLY A 78 -6.40 -20.41 -22.53
N GLU A 79 -6.39 -20.81 -23.81
CA GLU A 79 -7.61 -21.05 -24.59
C GLU A 79 -8.28 -22.41 -24.28
N GLY A 80 -7.56 -23.34 -23.63
CA GLY A 80 -8.04 -24.70 -23.38
C GLY A 80 -9.08 -24.86 -22.26
N ALA A 81 -9.99 -25.84 -22.39
CA ALA A 81 -11.02 -26.14 -21.39
C ALA A 81 -10.46 -26.52 -20.00
N TRP A 82 -9.28 -27.16 -19.97
CA TRP A 82 -8.54 -27.46 -18.74
C TRP A 82 -7.99 -26.19 -18.07
N ASP A 83 -7.44 -25.25 -18.85
CA ASP A 83 -7.00 -23.95 -18.34
C ASP A 83 -8.16 -23.13 -17.78
N GLN A 84 -9.33 -23.21 -18.40
CA GLN A 84 -10.54 -22.56 -17.90
C GLN A 84 -10.99 -23.13 -16.54
N THR A 85 -10.91 -24.45 -16.37
CA THR A 85 -11.32 -25.13 -15.14
C THR A 85 -10.31 -24.95 -14.01
N LEU A 86 -9.02 -25.15 -14.27
CA LEU A 86 -7.95 -24.87 -13.32
C LEU A 86 -7.91 -23.38 -12.96
N GLY A 87 -8.15 -22.49 -13.93
CA GLY A 87 -8.27 -21.06 -13.70
C GLY A 87 -9.46 -20.69 -12.80
N ARG A 88 -10.58 -21.40 -12.88
CA ARG A 88 -11.72 -21.21 -11.96
C ARG A 88 -11.38 -21.62 -10.53
N ILE A 89 -10.69 -22.75 -10.34
CA ILE A 89 -10.25 -23.22 -9.02
C ILE A 89 -9.22 -22.26 -8.44
N ALA A 90 -8.18 -21.92 -9.21
CA ALA A 90 -7.15 -20.97 -8.81
C ALA A 90 -7.77 -19.65 -8.36
N ARG A 91 -8.73 -19.08 -9.11
CA ARG A 91 -9.43 -17.84 -8.73
C ARG A 91 -10.21 -17.94 -7.42
N ARG A 92 -10.75 -19.11 -7.07
CA ARG A 92 -11.47 -19.30 -5.78
C ARG A 92 -10.52 -19.40 -4.60
N LEU A 93 -9.28 -19.85 -4.85
CA LEU A 93 -8.23 -19.97 -3.84
C LEU A 93 -7.34 -18.73 -3.77
N SER A 94 -7.40 -17.85 -4.77
CA SER A 94 -6.70 -16.58 -4.76
C SER A 94 -7.44 -15.56 -3.90
N LEU A 95 -6.66 -14.81 -3.12
CA LEU A 95 -7.14 -13.59 -2.48
C LEU A 95 -7.67 -12.59 -3.50
N THR A 96 -8.61 -11.74 -3.11
CA THR A 96 -9.17 -10.71 -3.97
C THR A 96 -8.43 -9.38 -3.77
N PRO A 97 -7.55 -8.94 -4.70
CA PRO A 97 -6.83 -7.68 -4.56
C PRO A 97 -7.79 -6.49 -4.39
N MET A 98 -7.43 -5.57 -3.49
CA MET A 98 -8.14 -4.30 -3.29
C MET A 98 -7.29 -3.16 -3.84
N ALA A 99 -7.79 -2.47 -4.85
CA ALA A 99 -7.02 -1.44 -5.54
C ALA A 99 -7.84 -0.23 -5.97
N ILE A 100 -7.15 0.83 -6.33
CA ILE A 100 -7.69 2.01 -7.01
C ILE A 100 -7.14 1.99 -8.43
N ASP A 101 -8.03 1.99 -9.42
CA ASP A 101 -7.69 2.20 -10.82
C ASP A 101 -7.63 3.71 -11.10
N LEU A 102 -6.44 4.24 -11.27
CA LEU A 102 -6.19 5.68 -11.42
C LEU A 102 -6.72 6.21 -12.74
N ASP A 103 -6.79 5.40 -13.79
CA ASP A 103 -7.31 5.80 -15.11
C ASP A 103 -8.78 6.25 -15.04
N ARG A 104 -9.51 5.85 -14.00
CA ARG A 104 -10.91 6.28 -13.76
C ARG A 104 -11.01 7.72 -13.24
N PHE A 105 -9.90 8.36 -12.87
CA PHE A 105 -9.87 9.66 -12.24
C PHE A 105 -9.03 10.64 -13.04
N VAL A 106 -9.69 11.41 -13.90
CA VAL A 106 -9.05 12.48 -14.69
C VAL A 106 -8.53 13.65 -13.85
N SER A 107 -8.93 13.74 -12.58
CA SER A 107 -8.51 14.80 -11.64
C SER A 107 -8.74 14.38 -10.20
N ALA A 108 -8.10 15.05 -9.24
CA ALA A 108 -8.38 14.78 -7.83
C ALA A 108 -9.81 15.16 -7.43
N ALA A 109 -10.43 16.13 -8.10
CA ALA A 109 -11.85 16.44 -7.89
C ALA A 109 -12.77 15.27 -8.28
N ALA A 110 -12.45 14.55 -9.36
CA ALA A 110 -13.16 13.33 -9.75
C ALA A 110 -12.98 12.22 -8.69
N PHE A 111 -11.77 12.09 -8.14
CA PHE A 111 -11.50 11.17 -7.03
C PHE A 111 -12.28 11.54 -5.76
N ASP A 112 -12.29 12.82 -5.37
CA ASP A 112 -13.06 13.33 -4.24
C ASP A 112 -14.55 13.04 -4.38
N ALA A 113 -15.10 13.24 -5.58
CA ALA A 113 -16.50 12.93 -5.87
C ALA A 113 -16.79 11.42 -5.65
N ALA A 114 -15.90 10.54 -6.12
CA ALA A 114 -16.04 9.10 -5.90
C ALA A 114 -15.94 8.71 -4.43
N VAL A 115 -14.96 9.26 -3.69
CA VAL A 115 -14.82 9.06 -2.25
C VAL A 115 -16.06 9.55 -1.50
N LYS A 116 -16.59 10.73 -1.86
CA LYS A 116 -17.79 11.32 -1.24
C LYS A 116 -19.03 10.45 -1.43
N ARG A 117 -19.22 9.85 -2.62
CA ARG A 117 -20.32 8.89 -2.88
C ARG A 117 -20.25 7.68 -1.95
N ARG A 118 -19.05 7.22 -1.60
CA ARG A 118 -18.85 6.06 -0.70
C ARG A 118 -18.84 6.43 0.77
N SER A 119 -18.49 7.67 1.10
CA SER A 119 -18.52 8.19 2.47
C SER A 119 -18.58 9.71 2.54
N SER A 120 -19.61 10.22 3.21
CA SER A 120 -19.68 11.63 3.61
C SER A 120 -18.66 12.02 4.68
N ARG A 121 -17.97 11.05 5.32
CA ARG A 121 -17.07 11.28 6.47
C ARG A 121 -15.59 11.33 6.11
N THR A 122 -15.17 10.76 4.97
CA THR A 122 -13.75 10.68 4.59
C THR A 122 -13.13 12.07 4.37
N LEU A 123 -13.71 12.87 3.46
CA LEU A 123 -13.18 14.20 3.14
C LEU A 123 -13.18 15.17 4.33
N PRO A 124 -14.22 15.23 5.19
CA PRO A 124 -14.16 16.00 6.43
C PRO A 124 -13.00 15.61 7.36
N LYS A 125 -12.64 14.33 7.46
CA LYS A 125 -11.50 13.89 8.28
C LYS A 125 -10.16 14.37 7.73
N ILE A 126 -10.00 14.35 6.40
CA ILE A 126 -8.80 14.89 5.73
C ILE A 126 -8.66 16.39 6.03
N ARG A 127 -9.74 17.15 5.83
CA ARG A 127 -9.76 18.59 6.14
C ARG A 127 -9.54 18.87 7.62
N LYS A 128 -10.09 18.05 8.52
CA LYS A 128 -9.86 18.17 9.97
C LYS A 128 -8.37 18.02 10.29
N ALA A 129 -7.72 16.98 9.76
CA ALA A 129 -6.28 16.78 9.96
C ALA A 129 -5.48 18.00 9.46
N ALA A 130 -5.73 18.46 8.23
CA ALA A 130 -5.05 19.64 7.69
C ALA A 130 -5.26 20.89 8.57
N LYS A 131 -6.49 21.15 9.03
CA LYS A 131 -6.80 22.28 9.95
C LYS A 131 -6.11 22.18 11.31
N MET A 132 -5.77 20.97 11.75
CA MET A 132 -5.01 20.74 12.98
C MET A 132 -3.49 20.87 12.77
N GLY A 133 -3.04 21.29 11.59
CA GLY A 133 -1.63 21.53 11.28
C GLY A 133 -0.85 20.29 10.82
N TYR A 134 -1.52 19.15 10.59
CA TYR A 134 -0.86 17.98 10.03
C TYR A 134 -0.50 18.20 8.56
N VAL A 135 0.73 17.82 8.17
CA VAL A 135 1.24 17.94 6.79
C VAL A 135 1.74 16.58 6.31
N ALA A 136 1.38 16.19 5.09
CA ALA A 136 1.82 14.94 4.48
C ALA A 136 2.91 15.18 3.43
N GLU A 137 4.03 14.48 3.52
CA GLU A 137 5.16 14.63 2.59
C GLU A 137 6.08 13.39 2.55
N ARG A 138 6.97 13.35 1.56
CA ARG A 138 8.02 12.33 1.43
C ARG A 138 9.12 12.55 2.48
N PHE A 139 9.64 11.47 3.05
CA PHE A 139 10.69 11.56 4.07
C PHE A 139 11.70 10.42 4.00
N SER A 140 12.82 10.60 4.71
CA SER A 140 13.83 9.55 4.90
C SER A 140 13.57 8.80 6.20
N VAL A 141 13.46 7.48 6.14
CA VAL A 141 13.34 6.60 7.31
C VAL A 141 14.42 6.90 8.35
N HIS A 142 15.65 7.14 7.91
CA HIS A 142 16.79 7.42 8.78
C HIS A 142 16.63 8.72 9.58
N ALA A 143 15.85 9.67 9.09
CA ALA A 143 15.59 10.93 9.79
C ALA A 143 14.53 10.81 10.88
N HIS A 144 13.72 9.74 10.88
CA HIS A 144 12.54 9.60 11.76
C HIS A 144 12.44 8.19 12.38
N VAL A 145 13.57 7.57 12.70
CA VAL A 145 13.62 6.19 13.23
C VAL A 145 12.83 6.04 14.52
N TYR A 146 13.00 6.97 15.46
CA TYR A 146 12.35 6.92 16.77
C TYR A 146 10.84 7.19 16.66
N ASP A 147 10.45 8.11 15.77
CA ASP A 147 9.02 8.34 15.51
C ASP A 147 8.36 7.13 14.84
N ILE A 148 9.01 6.48 13.86
CA ILE A 148 8.50 5.24 13.25
C ILE A 148 8.37 4.15 14.32
N HIS A 149 9.36 4.01 15.19
CA HIS A 149 9.30 3.08 16.32
C HIS A 149 8.09 3.38 17.20
N ALA A 150 7.91 4.64 17.62
CA ALA A 150 6.75 5.06 18.41
C ALA A 150 5.42 4.77 17.70
N VAL A 151 5.32 5.06 16.40
CA VAL A 151 4.13 4.73 15.59
C VAL A 151 3.85 3.24 15.61
N ARG A 152 4.87 2.38 15.44
CA ARG A 152 4.69 0.92 15.40
C ARG A 152 4.32 0.35 16.77
N THR A 153 4.88 0.89 17.84
CA THR A 153 4.67 0.44 19.22
C THR A 153 3.54 1.15 19.96
N SER A 154 2.83 2.10 19.33
CA SER A 154 1.74 2.83 20.00
C SER A 154 0.49 2.02 20.33
N MET A 155 0.33 0.81 19.76
CA MET A 155 -0.89 0.00 19.92
C MET A 155 -0.58 -1.50 20.01
N ARG A 156 -1.21 -2.19 20.98
CA ARG A 156 -1.10 -3.65 21.16
C ARG A 156 -1.79 -4.45 20.05
N SER A 157 -2.90 -3.92 19.53
CA SER A 157 -3.72 -4.54 18.50
C SER A 157 -4.13 -3.51 17.46
N ARG A 158 -4.16 -3.92 16.20
CA ARG A 158 -4.62 -3.12 15.06
C ARG A 158 -5.66 -3.90 14.25
N ALA A 159 -6.14 -3.31 13.17
CA ALA A 159 -7.17 -3.93 12.33
C ALA A 159 -6.75 -5.28 11.72
N ALA A 160 -5.46 -5.60 11.69
CA ALA A 160 -4.93 -6.90 11.26
C ALA A 160 -4.70 -7.91 12.42
N GLY A 161 -5.05 -7.54 13.66
CA GLY A 161 -4.84 -8.36 14.86
C GLY A 161 -3.75 -7.81 15.78
N PRO A 162 -3.24 -8.65 16.70
CA PRO A 162 -2.14 -8.29 17.60
C PRO A 162 -0.89 -7.84 16.84
N VAL A 163 -0.19 -6.84 17.38
CA VAL A 163 1.02 -6.27 16.79
C VAL A 163 2.23 -6.73 17.59
N LEU A 164 3.02 -7.64 17.04
CA LEU A 164 4.25 -8.13 17.70
C LEU A 164 5.27 -7.00 17.94
N ASP A 165 5.31 -6.02 17.04
CA ASP A 165 6.21 -4.87 17.17
C ASP A 165 6.05 -4.15 18.52
N TYR A 166 4.82 -4.10 19.06
CA TYR A 166 4.53 -3.48 20.36
C TYR A 166 5.44 -4.03 21.48
N TRP A 167 5.75 -5.32 21.43
CA TRP A 167 6.50 -6.01 22.48
C TRP A 167 7.99 -6.14 22.19
N PHE A 168 8.36 -6.23 20.91
CA PHE A 168 9.69 -6.71 20.52
C PHE A 168 10.46 -5.75 19.61
N LEU A 169 9.81 -4.77 18.99
CA LEU A 169 10.50 -3.86 18.09
C LEU A 169 11.37 -2.90 18.89
N LYS A 170 12.65 -2.81 18.51
CA LYS A 170 13.55 -1.77 19.01
C LYS A 170 13.80 -0.73 17.92
N PRO A 171 14.22 0.51 18.26
CA PRO A 171 14.53 1.53 17.27
C PRO A 171 15.56 1.05 16.23
N GLU A 172 16.54 0.27 16.64
CA GLU A 172 17.62 -0.23 15.77
C GLU A 172 17.11 -1.23 14.71
N ASP A 173 15.97 -1.89 14.97
CA ASP A 173 15.32 -2.80 14.02
C ASP A 173 14.61 -2.05 12.89
N VAL A 174 14.32 -0.75 13.08
CA VAL A 174 13.67 0.09 12.06
C VAL A 174 14.69 0.52 11.01
N ALA A 175 15.75 1.22 11.44
CA ALA A 175 16.91 1.60 10.64
C ALA A 175 18.00 2.22 11.53
N LYS A 176 19.21 2.40 11.00
CA LYS A 176 20.23 3.24 11.65
C LYS A 176 19.79 4.71 11.65
N PRO A 177 19.65 5.38 12.81
CA PRO A 177 19.33 6.81 12.87
C PRO A 177 20.39 7.66 12.18
N ALA A 178 19.98 8.78 11.56
CA ALA A 178 20.91 9.71 10.95
C ALA A 178 21.67 10.51 12.02
N GLY A 179 22.98 10.69 11.84
CA GLY A 179 23.80 11.58 12.69
C GLY A 179 23.76 13.05 12.27
N ARG A 180 23.03 13.37 11.19
CA ARG A 180 22.85 14.72 10.63
C ARG A 180 21.48 14.82 9.96
N PRO A 181 20.93 16.01 9.71
CA PRO A 181 19.71 16.18 8.94
C PRO A 181 19.75 15.37 7.63
N ALA A 182 18.72 14.57 7.39
CA ALA A 182 18.64 13.68 6.24
C ALA A 182 17.31 13.87 5.53
N THR A 183 17.37 14.03 4.21
CA THR A 183 16.20 14.12 3.34
C THR A 183 16.01 12.82 2.56
N TRP A 184 14.81 12.60 2.03
CA TRP A 184 14.58 11.51 1.10
C TRP A 184 15.38 11.74 -0.19
N ARG A 185 15.68 10.65 -0.91
CA ARG A 185 16.47 10.70 -2.16
C ARG A 185 15.63 10.25 -3.34
N MET A 186 15.80 10.92 -4.47
CA MET A 186 15.18 10.54 -5.74
C MET A 186 15.64 9.12 -6.14
N PRO A 187 14.71 8.18 -6.40
CA PRO A 187 15.06 6.86 -6.93
C PRO A 187 15.69 6.96 -8.32
N LYS A 188 16.65 6.07 -8.60
CA LYS A 188 17.32 6.00 -9.91
C LYS A 188 16.40 5.50 -11.03
N CYS A 189 15.40 4.68 -10.70
CA CYS A 189 14.44 4.14 -11.65
C CYS A 189 13.08 4.79 -11.38
N PRO A 190 12.42 5.40 -12.37
CA PRO A 190 11.11 6.01 -12.17
C PRO A 190 9.97 4.99 -12.02
N ARG A 191 10.17 3.76 -12.50
CA ARG A 191 9.16 2.70 -12.58
C ARG A 191 9.26 1.65 -11.47
N HIS A 192 10.42 1.54 -10.81
CA HIS A 192 10.67 0.52 -9.78
C HIS A 192 11.44 1.09 -8.62
N TRP A 193 10.73 1.46 -7.56
CA TRP A 193 11.31 2.13 -6.42
C TRP A 193 10.59 1.79 -5.13
N THR A 194 11.17 2.25 -4.02
CA THR A 194 10.51 2.28 -2.71
C THR A 194 10.66 3.67 -2.14
N LEU A 195 9.54 4.26 -1.72
CA LEU A 195 9.50 5.59 -1.11
C LEU A 195 8.69 5.54 0.18
N TRP A 196 8.94 6.52 1.03
CA TRP A 196 8.24 6.68 2.30
C TRP A 196 7.55 8.03 2.32
N TRP A 197 6.27 8.00 2.67
CA TRP A 197 5.46 9.18 2.92
C TRP A 197 5.06 9.20 4.38
N GLY A 198 5.05 10.40 4.97
CA GLY A 198 4.78 10.61 6.38
C GLY A 198 3.76 11.71 6.58
N VAL A 199 3.06 11.67 7.71
CA VAL A 199 2.28 12.78 8.24
C VAL A 199 3.03 13.35 9.43
N PHE A 200 3.29 14.64 9.38
CA PHE A 200 4.05 15.38 10.37
C PHE A 200 3.16 16.36 11.12
N LEU A 201 3.39 16.47 12.42
CA LEU A 201 2.84 17.51 13.27
C LEU A 201 3.99 18.46 13.66
N PRO A 202 3.86 19.78 13.46
CA PRO A 202 4.85 20.74 13.95
C PRO A 202 5.05 20.59 15.45
N GLU A 203 6.30 20.48 15.88
CA GLU A 203 6.67 20.33 17.28
C GLU A 203 8.07 20.92 17.48
N PRO A 204 8.17 22.24 17.71
CA PRO A 204 9.44 22.92 17.91
C PRO A 204 10.26 22.27 19.02
N GLY A 205 11.53 22.01 18.76
CA GLY A 205 12.41 21.30 19.67
C GLY A 205 12.39 19.77 19.53
N HIS A 206 11.52 19.19 18.70
CA HIS A 206 11.49 17.73 18.49
C HIS A 206 12.80 17.24 17.90
N VAL A 207 13.32 16.14 18.45
CA VAL A 207 14.60 15.52 18.08
C VAL A 207 14.41 14.08 17.65
N GLN A 208 15.30 13.60 16.79
CA GLN A 208 15.42 12.22 16.36
C GLN A 208 16.87 11.76 16.62
N GLY A 209 17.11 11.29 17.84
CA GLY A 209 18.47 11.05 18.34
C GLY A 209 19.20 12.38 18.54
N ALA A 210 20.34 12.55 17.87
CA ALA A 210 21.15 13.77 17.96
C ALA A 210 20.67 14.91 17.03
N VAL A 211 19.66 14.67 16.19
CA VAL A 211 19.25 15.62 15.14
C VAL A 211 17.94 16.29 15.53
N LYS A 212 17.94 17.62 15.59
CA LYS A 212 16.72 18.43 15.73
C LYS A 212 15.97 18.49 14.40
N VAL A 213 14.68 18.17 14.42
CA VAL A 213 13.81 18.12 13.23
C VAL A 213 12.57 19.01 13.35
N ASP A 214 12.24 19.51 14.55
CA ASP A 214 11.15 20.48 14.81
C ASP A 214 9.74 20.01 14.41
N ARG A 215 9.57 18.71 14.16
CA ARG A 215 8.30 18.08 13.78
C ARG A 215 8.32 16.60 14.09
N ARG A 216 7.17 16.07 14.52
CA ARG A 216 6.99 14.65 14.83
C ARG A 216 6.29 13.94 13.69
N LEU A 217 6.83 12.81 13.26
CA LEU A 217 6.13 11.89 12.36
C LEU A 217 5.09 11.09 13.15
N VAL A 218 3.81 11.21 12.80
CA VAL A 218 2.69 10.58 13.51
C VAL A 218 1.97 9.50 12.71
N ALA A 219 2.23 9.40 11.41
CA ALA A 219 1.78 8.33 10.55
C ALA A 219 2.72 8.19 9.36
N TYR A 220 2.84 7.01 8.78
CA TYR A 220 3.68 6.79 7.62
C TYR A 220 3.13 5.71 6.70
N MET A 221 3.63 5.72 5.47
CA MET A 221 3.33 4.75 4.43
C MET A 221 4.60 4.39 3.66
N LYS A 222 4.90 3.10 3.55
CA LYS A 222 5.91 2.56 2.64
C LYS A 222 5.27 2.20 1.31
N LEU A 223 5.66 2.93 0.28
CA LEU A 223 5.21 2.75 -1.09
C LEU A 223 6.23 1.92 -1.86
N MET A 224 5.77 0.90 -2.59
CA MET A 224 6.59 0.10 -3.49
C MET A 224 6.01 0.17 -4.90
N ARG A 225 6.70 0.86 -5.81
CA ARG A 225 6.32 0.90 -7.22
C ARG A 225 6.93 -0.27 -7.97
N ILE A 226 6.11 -0.92 -8.79
CA ILE A 226 6.43 -2.06 -9.64
C ILE A 226 5.77 -1.85 -11.00
N GLY A 227 6.45 -1.14 -11.89
CA GLY A 227 5.91 -0.78 -13.20
C GLY A 227 4.75 0.21 -13.07
N ASP A 228 3.56 -0.22 -13.47
CA ASP A 228 2.31 0.52 -13.36
C ASP A 228 1.52 0.24 -12.07
N VAL A 229 2.04 -0.62 -11.18
CA VAL A 229 1.45 -0.88 -9.86
C VAL A 229 2.21 -0.12 -8.78
N LEU A 230 1.49 0.59 -7.93
CA LEU A 230 1.99 1.13 -6.66
C LEU A 230 1.37 0.36 -5.49
N HIS A 231 2.19 -0.39 -4.76
CA HIS A 231 1.74 -1.19 -3.63
C HIS A 231 1.99 -0.48 -2.30
N TYR A 232 0.94 -0.36 -1.48
CA TYR A 232 1.03 0.06 -0.09
C TYR A 232 1.52 -1.11 0.75
N THR A 233 2.82 -1.13 1.04
CA THR A 233 3.47 -2.25 1.74
C THR A 233 3.45 -2.12 3.26
N ASP A 234 3.43 -0.89 3.76
CA ASP A 234 3.27 -0.59 5.18
C ASP A 234 2.48 0.70 5.30
N LEU A 235 1.46 0.73 6.15
CA LEU A 235 0.58 1.89 6.34
C LEU A 235 0.16 1.93 7.80
N MET A 236 0.75 2.84 8.58
CA MET A 236 0.54 2.91 10.01
C MET A 236 0.35 4.35 10.50
N GLY A 237 -0.40 4.48 11.58
CA GLY A 237 -0.58 5.73 12.31
C GLY A 237 -0.48 5.50 13.80
N HIS A 238 0.08 6.48 14.50
CA HIS A 238 0.20 6.49 15.94
C HIS A 238 -1.20 6.51 16.57
N GLY A 239 -1.43 5.65 17.58
CA GLY A 239 -2.75 5.40 18.16
C GLY A 239 -3.49 6.68 18.57
N GLU A 240 -2.77 7.59 19.23
CA GLU A 240 -3.32 8.87 19.72
C GLU A 240 -3.74 9.83 18.59
N HIS A 241 -3.18 9.68 17.38
CA HIS A 241 -3.45 10.57 16.25
C HIS A 241 -4.47 9.99 15.25
N LEU A 242 -4.87 8.72 15.39
CA LEU A 242 -5.82 8.08 14.48
C LEU A 242 -7.17 8.81 14.41
N GLY A 243 -7.65 9.33 15.55
CA GLY A 243 -8.90 10.09 15.65
C GLY A 243 -8.88 11.45 14.92
N HIS A 244 -7.70 11.94 14.55
CA HIS A 244 -7.52 13.21 13.85
C HIS A 244 -7.62 13.09 12.33
N GLY A 245 -7.60 11.86 11.80
CA GLY A 245 -7.71 11.61 10.35
C GLY A 245 -6.37 11.51 9.62
N VAL A 246 -5.25 11.33 10.34
CA VAL A 246 -3.89 11.27 9.76
C VAL A 246 -3.75 10.18 8.68
N MET A 247 -4.40 9.03 8.84
CA MET A 247 -4.38 7.95 7.84
C MET A 247 -5.11 8.34 6.55
N ASN A 248 -6.20 9.10 6.67
CA ASN A 248 -6.96 9.58 5.53
C ASN A 248 -6.19 10.69 4.80
N LEU A 249 -5.57 11.60 5.55
CA LEU A 249 -4.70 12.65 5.00
C LEU A 249 -3.52 12.05 4.23
N LEU A 250 -2.85 11.05 4.81
CA LEU A 250 -1.71 10.39 4.17
C LEU A 250 -2.08 9.73 2.85
N HIS A 251 -3.20 8.98 2.86
CA HIS A 251 -3.73 8.34 1.65
C HIS A 251 -4.10 9.38 0.58
N ASP A 252 -4.83 10.43 0.97
CA ASP A 252 -5.26 11.50 0.08
C ASP A 252 -4.07 12.21 -0.58
N ALA A 253 -3.04 12.54 0.20
CA ALA A 253 -1.83 13.19 -0.31
C ALA A 253 -1.11 12.34 -1.36
N VAL A 254 -1.01 11.03 -1.14
CA VAL A 254 -0.41 10.10 -2.13
C VAL A 254 -1.26 10.00 -3.39
N ILE A 255 -2.60 9.87 -3.27
CA ILE A 255 -3.47 9.78 -4.45
C ILE A 255 -3.45 11.08 -5.26
N ARG A 256 -3.51 12.24 -4.61
CA ARG A 256 -3.38 13.55 -5.28
C ARG A 256 -2.05 13.68 -5.99
N TRP A 257 -0.95 13.33 -5.33
CA TRP A 257 0.37 13.32 -5.95
C TRP A 257 0.41 12.44 -7.22
N LEU A 258 -0.23 11.27 -7.18
CA LEU A 258 -0.28 10.38 -8.35
C LEU A 258 -1.11 10.93 -9.51
N ILE A 259 -2.20 11.65 -9.22
CA ILE A 259 -3.09 12.20 -10.24
C ILE A 259 -2.56 13.54 -10.79
N GLU A 260 -1.98 14.39 -9.95
CA GLU A 260 -1.78 15.82 -10.26
C GLU A 260 -0.32 16.21 -10.49
N SER A 261 0.67 15.47 -9.97
CA SER A 261 2.03 16.01 -9.88
C SER A 261 2.78 16.12 -11.20
N GLY A 262 2.46 15.28 -12.18
CA GLY A 262 3.26 15.14 -13.41
C GLY A 262 4.71 14.67 -13.15
N GLU A 263 5.06 14.27 -11.93
CA GLU A 263 6.42 13.83 -11.63
C GLU A 263 6.72 12.48 -12.31
N PRO A 264 7.96 12.25 -12.79
CA PRO A 264 8.34 10.97 -13.40
C PRO A 264 8.08 9.74 -12.50
N LEU A 265 8.11 9.95 -11.17
CA LEU A 265 7.83 8.92 -10.18
C LEU A 265 6.36 8.54 -10.08
N ALA A 266 5.44 9.43 -10.44
CA ALA A 266 3.99 9.22 -10.44
C ALA A 266 3.49 8.78 -11.82
N GLU A 267 4.13 9.26 -12.89
CA GLU A 267 3.69 9.07 -14.27
C GLU A 267 3.51 7.60 -14.64
N GLY A 268 2.35 7.26 -15.20
CA GLY A 268 2.02 5.92 -15.69
C GLY A 268 1.84 4.87 -14.59
N VAL A 269 1.61 5.28 -13.33
CA VAL A 269 0.99 4.39 -12.34
C VAL A 269 -0.48 4.24 -12.72
N ARG A 270 -0.92 3.00 -12.92
CA ARG A 270 -2.31 2.66 -13.24
C ARG A 270 -3.07 2.22 -12.00
N VAL A 271 -2.42 1.40 -11.15
CA VAL A 271 -3.08 0.74 -10.04
C VAL A 271 -2.41 1.08 -8.72
N VAL A 272 -3.18 1.57 -7.75
CA VAL A 272 -2.76 1.65 -6.35
C VAL A 272 -3.31 0.45 -5.59
N LEU A 273 -2.46 -0.50 -5.24
CA LEU A 273 -2.82 -1.75 -4.58
C LEU A 273 -2.64 -1.63 -3.06
N TYR A 274 -3.61 -2.12 -2.29
CA TYR A 274 -3.46 -2.27 -0.84
C TYR A 274 -4.05 -3.59 -0.34
N GLY A 275 -3.23 -4.64 -0.40
CA GLY A 275 -3.57 -5.98 0.08
C GLY A 275 -4.85 -6.55 -0.56
N ALA A 276 -5.48 -7.49 0.15
CA ALA A 276 -6.69 -8.15 -0.31
C ALA A 276 -7.94 -7.75 0.49
N ALA A 277 -9.13 -8.07 -0.03
CA ALA A 277 -10.41 -7.85 0.65
C ALA A 277 -10.47 -8.68 1.94
N GLU A 278 -9.86 -9.86 1.94
CA GLU A 278 -9.89 -10.84 3.01
C GLU A 278 -8.95 -10.50 4.17
N HIS A 279 -7.99 -9.58 3.98
CA HIS A 279 -7.06 -9.17 5.02
C HIS A 279 -7.71 -8.24 6.07
N GLY A 280 -7.34 -8.45 7.34
CA GLY A 280 -7.78 -7.65 8.49
C GLY A 280 -9.26 -7.82 8.82
N GLY A 281 -9.76 -7.05 9.78
CA GLY A 281 -11.17 -7.06 10.20
C GLY A 281 -12.08 -6.14 9.38
N GLU A 282 -13.36 -6.10 9.75
CA GLU A 282 -14.40 -5.27 9.10
C GLU A 282 -14.06 -3.77 9.06
N GLY A 283 -13.36 -3.27 10.09
CA GLY A 283 -12.90 -1.88 10.13
C GLY A 283 -11.92 -1.55 9.00
N LEU A 284 -11.00 -2.46 8.67
CA LEU A 284 -10.06 -2.27 7.57
C LEU A 284 -10.77 -2.33 6.22
N LEU A 285 -11.67 -3.30 6.03
CA LEU A 285 -12.45 -3.40 4.80
C LEU A 285 -13.31 -2.15 4.58
N THR A 286 -13.97 -1.67 5.64
CA THR A 286 -14.75 -0.44 5.63
C THR A 286 -13.87 0.76 5.27
N TRP A 287 -12.68 0.87 5.85
CA TRP A 287 -11.74 1.92 5.51
C TRP A 287 -11.35 1.85 4.02
N LYS A 288 -10.97 0.67 3.51
CA LYS A 288 -10.61 0.47 2.10
C LYS A 288 -11.72 0.94 1.17
N LYS A 289 -12.95 0.49 1.40
CA LYS A 289 -14.14 0.89 0.62
C LYS A 289 -14.32 2.42 0.61
N ARG A 290 -14.23 3.05 1.78
CA ARG A 290 -14.40 4.50 1.95
C ARG A 290 -13.23 5.33 1.42
N ALA A 291 -12.05 4.72 1.27
CA ALA A 291 -10.84 5.37 0.77
C ALA A 291 -10.69 5.26 -0.76
N GLY A 292 -11.63 4.62 -1.45
CA GLY A 292 -11.61 4.51 -2.92
C GLY A 292 -11.20 3.15 -3.45
N PHE A 293 -10.73 2.23 -2.61
CA PHE A 293 -10.36 0.88 -3.04
C PHE A 293 -11.58 0.04 -3.42
N GLU A 294 -11.42 -0.76 -4.47
CA GLU A 294 -12.38 -1.75 -4.94
C GLU A 294 -11.70 -3.10 -5.18
N PRO A 295 -12.45 -4.21 -5.09
CA PRO A 295 -11.98 -5.50 -5.56
C PRO A 295 -11.65 -5.43 -7.05
N ILE A 296 -10.46 -5.89 -7.44
CA ILE A 296 -10.04 -5.99 -8.85
C ILE A 296 -9.41 -7.35 -9.14
N ARG A 297 -9.28 -7.70 -10.41
CA ARG A 297 -8.46 -8.82 -10.89
C ARG A 297 -7.25 -8.25 -11.64
N LEU A 298 -6.06 -8.51 -11.12
CA LEU A 298 -4.82 -8.11 -11.78
C LEU A 298 -4.39 -9.18 -12.78
N ILE A 299 -4.23 -8.80 -14.04
CA ILE A 299 -3.77 -9.68 -15.11
C ILE A 299 -2.34 -9.30 -15.48
N LEU A 300 -1.42 -10.25 -15.42
CA LEU A 300 -0.06 -10.04 -15.90
C LEU A 300 -0.07 -9.90 -17.42
N ALA A 301 0.30 -8.73 -17.92
CA ALA A 301 0.58 -8.57 -19.33
C ALA A 301 1.90 -9.27 -19.70
N PRO A 302 2.04 -9.73 -20.95
CA PRO A 302 3.31 -10.21 -21.46
C PRO A 302 4.39 -9.12 -21.32
N ALA A 303 5.63 -9.54 -21.15
CA ALA A 303 6.74 -8.60 -21.24
C ALA A 303 6.77 -8.05 -22.67
N PRO A 304 7.04 -6.74 -22.88
CA PRO A 304 7.26 -6.23 -24.23
C PRO A 304 8.42 -7.01 -24.85
N ASP A 305 8.28 -7.34 -26.13
CA ASP A 305 9.38 -7.91 -26.92
C ASP A 305 10.57 -6.95 -26.83
N ARG A 306 11.74 -7.52 -26.49
CA ARG A 306 12.97 -6.75 -26.27
C ARG A 306 13.67 -6.41 -27.57
#